data_AF-A0A8T1RXN9-F1
#
_entry.id   AF-A0A8T1RXN9-F1
#
_cell.length_a   1.000
_cell.length_b   1.000
_cell.length_c   1.000
_cell.angle_alpha   90.00
_cell.angle_beta   90.00
_cell.angle_gamma   90.00
#
_symmetry.space_group_name_H-M   'P 1'
#
loop_
_entity.id
_entity.type
_entity.pdbx_description
1 polymer ?
#
loop_
_entity_poly.entity_id
_entity_poly.type
_entity_poly.pdbx_seq_one_letter_code
_entity_poly.pdbx_strand_id
1 'polypeptide(L)'
;NFTRGDAGAYQCEVRNLVSTNRSEPSTVTLAYGPDSARIDPPGPIGLTLGSPLTLTCVTDSVPAPRYRWILNGNKLPQTGSSLTFDLTTLALGTYE
;
A
#
# COMPACT_ATOMS: atom_id res chain seq x y z
N ASN A 1 19.98 5.18 13.50
CA ASN A 1 18.81 4.42 13.01
C ASN A 1 18.25 5.21 11.83
N PHE A 2 17.99 4.58 10.68
CA PHE A 2 17.46 5.28 9.49
C PHE A 2 15.94 5.46 9.62
N THR A 3 15.44 6.59 9.15
CA THR A 3 14.03 6.99 9.14
C THR A 3 13.56 7.16 7.69
N ARG A 4 12.25 7.14 7.44
CA ARG A 4 11.70 7.34 6.08
C ARG A 4 12.14 8.67 5.44
N GLY A 5 12.43 9.69 6.26
CA GLY A 5 12.96 10.98 5.81
C GLY A 5 14.39 10.93 5.28
N ASP A 6 15.12 9.84 5.54
CA ASP A 6 16.48 9.63 5.02
C ASP A 6 16.49 9.02 3.60
N ALA A 7 15.31 8.75 3.00
CA ALA A 7 15.24 8.39 1.60
C ALA A 7 15.44 9.65 0.73
N GLY A 8 16.31 9.56 -0.28
CA GLY A 8 16.64 10.72 -1.11
C GLY A 8 17.87 10.52 -1.99
N ALA A 9 18.24 11.56 -2.73
CA ALA A 9 19.43 11.56 -3.56
C ALA A 9 20.66 11.97 -2.75
N TYR A 10 21.71 11.16 -2.81
CA TYR A 10 22.98 11.39 -2.14
C TYR A 10 24.11 11.55 -3.16
N GLN A 11 25.03 12.46 -2.88
CA GLN A 11 26.25 12.66 -3.66
C GLN A 11 27.46 12.62 -2.75
N CYS A 12 28.56 12.08 -3.27
CA CYS A 12 29.85 12.20 -2.63
C CYS A 12 30.51 13.51 -3.07
N GLU A 13 31.00 14.31 -2.12
CA GLU A 13 31.79 15.51 -2.39
C GLU A 13 33.22 15.29 -1.90
N VAL A 14 34.19 15.59 -2.76
CA VAL A 14 35.61 15.62 -2.41
C VAL A 14 36.13 17.03 -2.65
N ARG A 15 36.84 17.57 -1.64
CA ARG A 15 37.36 18.93 -1.67
C ARG A 15 38.82 18.98 -1.23
N ASN A 16 39.61 19.81 -1.91
CA ASN A 16 40.94 20.23 -1.49
C ASN A 16 41.02 21.78 -1.44
N LEU A 17 42.21 22.34 -1.20
CA LEU A 17 42.40 23.80 -1.06
C LEU A 17 42.10 24.59 -2.36
N VAL A 18 42.07 23.92 -3.52
CA VAL A 18 41.97 24.56 -4.83
C VAL A 18 40.64 24.24 -5.52
N SER A 19 40.08 23.04 -5.33
CA SER A 19 38.91 22.56 -6.05
C SER A 19 37.97 21.70 -5.21
N THR A 20 36.74 21.57 -5.70
CA THR A 20 35.69 20.70 -5.18
C THR A 20 35.09 19.92 -6.34
N ASN A 21 34.84 18.63 -6.14
CA ASN A 21 34.19 17.79 -7.14
C ASN A 21 33.09 16.95 -6.48
N ARG A 22 32.00 16.70 -7.22
CA ARG A 22 30.85 15.92 -6.75
C ARG A 22 30.61 14.73 -7.69
N SER A 23 30.23 13.59 -7.11
CA SER A 23 29.77 12.45 -7.90
C SER A 23 28.42 12.72 -8.54
N GLU A 24 28.03 11.85 -9.48
CA GLU A 24 26.63 11.75 -9.89
C GLU A 24 25.74 11.39 -8.67
N PRO A 25 24.50 11.91 -8.59
CA PRO A 25 23.56 11.54 -7.54
C PRO A 25 23.20 10.06 -7.57
N SER A 26 23.12 9.44 -6.39
CA SER A 26 22.59 8.09 -6.19
C SER A 26 21.39 8.15 -5.26
N THR A 27 20.25 7.62 -5.70
CA THR A 27 19.01 7.62 -4.90
C THR A 27 19.00 6.43 -3.95
N VAL A 28 18.87 6.72 -2.66
CA VAL A 28 18.63 5.74 -1.61
C VAL A 28 17.12 5.64 -1.39
N THR A 29 16.58 4.43 -1.53
CA THR A 29 15.21 4.10 -1.15
C THR A 29 15.23 3.24 0.11
N LEU A 30 14.25 3.46 0.98
CA LEU A 30 14.08 2.67 2.20
C LEU A 30 12.88 1.76 2.04
N ALA A 31 13.07 0.48 2.32
CA ALA A 31 11.99 -0.47 2.37
C ALA A 31 11.24 -0.33 3.71
N TYR A 32 9.91 -0.31 3.65
CA TYR A 32 9.05 -0.24 4.81
C TYR A 32 7.65 -0.77 4.49
N GLY A 33 6.86 -1.02 5.52
CA GLY A 33 5.50 -1.52 5.40
C GLY A 33 5.42 -3.00 5.02
N PRO A 34 4.21 -3.50 4.70
CA PRO A 34 2.96 -2.73 4.66
C PRO A 34 2.51 -2.29 6.05
N ASP A 35 2.28 -0.99 6.21
CA ASP A 35 1.77 -0.40 7.45
C ASP A 35 0.25 -0.47 7.50
N SER A 36 -0.30 -0.81 8.68
CA SER A 36 -1.71 -0.68 9.09
C SER A 36 -2.73 -0.65 7.94
N ALA A 37 -2.88 -1.78 7.26
CA ALA A 37 -3.84 -1.91 6.17
C ALA A 37 -5.27 -1.68 6.68
N ARG A 38 -6.06 -0.94 5.92
CA ARG A 38 -7.48 -0.66 6.21
C ARG A 38 -8.34 -0.82 4.97
N ILE A 39 -9.59 -1.24 5.15
CA ILE A 39 -10.59 -1.30 4.09
C ILE A 39 -11.45 -0.04 4.12
N ASP A 40 -11.70 0.53 2.96
CA ASP A 40 -12.59 1.66 2.72
C ASP A 40 -13.75 1.23 1.80
N PRO A 41 -15.01 1.59 2.10
CA PRO A 41 -15.46 2.29 3.30
C PRO A 41 -15.33 1.44 4.58
N PRO A 42 -15.02 2.06 5.74
CA PRO A 42 -14.82 1.33 6.99
C PRO A 42 -16.14 0.99 7.68
N GLY A 43 -16.13 -0.10 8.45
CA GLY A 43 -17.25 -0.48 9.32
C GLY A 43 -18.41 -1.17 8.61
N PRO A 44 -19.56 -1.32 9.29
CA PRO A 44 -20.72 -1.99 8.71
C PRO A 44 -21.34 -1.19 7.57
N ILE A 45 -21.61 -1.85 6.45
CA ILE A 45 -22.21 -1.26 5.25
C ILE A 45 -23.59 -1.90 5.02
N GLY A 46 -24.64 -1.08 4.95
CA GLY A 46 -25.99 -1.52 4.61
C GLY A 46 -26.39 -1.01 3.23
N LEU A 47 -26.62 -1.92 2.28
CA LEU A 47 -27.07 -1.61 0.92
C LEU A 47 -28.19 -2.57 0.48
N THR A 48 -28.91 -2.18 -0.57
CA THR A 48 -29.94 -3.02 -1.20
C THR A 48 -29.30 -4.18 -1.96
N LEU A 49 -29.88 -5.38 -1.86
CA LEU A 49 -29.42 -6.52 -2.68
C LEU A 49 -29.42 -6.16 -4.17
N GLY A 50 -28.35 -6.55 -4.86
CA GLY A 50 -28.10 -6.23 -6.27
C GLY A 50 -27.42 -4.88 -6.50
N SER A 51 -27.20 -4.06 -5.45
CA SER A 51 -26.43 -2.82 -5.62
C SER A 51 -24.94 -3.11 -5.77
N PRO A 52 -24.20 -2.37 -6.62
CA PRO A 52 -22.76 -2.49 -6.71
C PRO A 52 -22.07 -1.94 -5.46
N LEU A 53 -21.06 -2.65 -4.96
CA LEU A 53 -20.17 -2.23 -3.88
C LEU A 53 -18.72 -2.38 -4.33
N THR A 54 -17.90 -1.39 -3.99
CA THR A 54 -16.44 -1.45 -4.14
C THR A 54 -15.79 -1.27 -2.79
N LEU A 55 -14.95 -2.23 -2.41
CA LEU A 55 -14.08 -2.16 -1.24
C LEU A 55 -12.65 -1.89 -1.70
N THR A 56 -11.94 -1.02 -0.99
CA THR A 56 -10.53 -0.70 -1.29
C THR A 56 -9.66 -0.91 -0.08
N CYS A 57 -8.61 -1.71 -0.22
CA CYS A 57 -7.58 -1.93 0.79
C CYS A 57 -6.47 -0.89 0.61
N VAL A 58 -6.24 -0.09 1.65
CA VAL A 58 -5.28 1.02 1.68
C VAL A 58 -4.18 0.69 2.67
N THR A 59 -2.93 0.68 2.21
CA THR A 59 -1.73 0.47 3.04
C THR A 59 -0.54 1.19 2.41
N ASP A 60 0.39 1.64 3.25
CA ASP A 60 1.63 2.27 2.81
C ASP A 60 2.78 1.25 2.85
N SER A 61 3.48 1.06 1.73
CA SER A 61 4.49 0.02 1.58
C SER A 61 5.44 0.33 0.43
N VAL A 62 6.74 0.14 0.69
CA VAL A 62 7.79 0.13 -0.33
C VAL A 62 8.63 -1.13 -0.11
N PRO A 63 8.70 -2.07 -1.07
CA PRO A 63 8.05 -2.06 -2.38
C PRO A 63 6.52 -2.22 -2.30
N ALA A 64 5.85 -2.08 -3.44
CA ALA A 64 4.40 -2.21 -3.54
C ALA A 64 3.90 -3.54 -2.90
N PRO A 65 2.81 -3.49 -2.13
CA PRO A 65 2.32 -4.65 -1.39
C PRO A 65 1.59 -5.63 -2.31
N ARG A 66 1.32 -6.83 -1.79
CA ARG A 66 0.46 -7.83 -2.44
C ARG A 66 -0.85 -7.93 -1.66
N TYR A 67 -1.96 -7.92 -2.39
CA TYR A 67 -3.30 -7.93 -1.80
C TYR A 67 -3.96 -9.31 -1.94
N ARG A 68 -4.79 -9.65 -0.95
CA ARG A 68 -5.62 -10.85 -0.93
C ARG A 68 -6.86 -10.58 -0.10
N TRP A 69 -8.02 -10.83 -0.67
CA TRP A 69 -9.29 -10.63 0.00
C TRP A 69 -9.76 -11.90 0.70
N ILE A 70 -10.33 -11.72 1.89
CA ILE A 70 -10.89 -12.78 2.70
C ILE A 70 -12.34 -12.40 3.03
N LEU A 71 -13.27 -13.33 2.85
CA LEU A 71 -14.67 -13.18 3.24
C LEU A 71 -15.02 -14.28 4.26
N ASN A 72 -15.37 -13.89 5.48
CA ASN A 72 -15.70 -14.81 6.57
C ASN A 72 -14.61 -15.88 6.79
N GLY A 73 -13.34 -15.49 6.72
CA GLY A 73 -12.18 -16.38 6.84
C GLY A 73 -11.82 -17.18 5.58
N ASN A 74 -12.64 -17.13 4.52
CA ASN A 74 -12.37 -17.82 3.26
C ASN A 74 -11.64 -16.91 2.26
N LYS A 75 -10.56 -17.42 1.68
CA LYS A 75 -9.78 -16.70 0.66
C LYS A 75 -10.59 -16.58 -0.62
N LEU A 76 -10.73 -15.36 -1.11
CA LEU A 76 -11.32 -15.10 -2.41
C LEU A 76 -10.25 -15.24 -3.52
N PRO A 77 -10.64 -15.62 -4.74
CA PRO A 77 -9.74 -15.67 -5.89
C PRO A 77 -9.31 -14.27 -6.36
N GLN A 78 -10.08 -13.23 -6.03
CA GLN A 78 -9.79 -11.85 -6.38
C GLN A 78 -8.56 -11.34 -5.63
N THR A 79 -7.72 -10.59 -6.35
CA THR A 79 -6.50 -9.96 -5.83
C THR A 79 -6.47 -8.49 -6.27
N GLY A 80 -5.54 -7.73 -5.73
CA GLY A 80 -5.42 -6.29 -5.98
C GLY A 80 -6.07 -5.46 -4.87
N SER A 81 -5.80 -4.15 -4.90
CA SER A 81 -6.23 -3.21 -3.87
C SER A 81 -7.72 -2.93 -3.85
N SER A 82 -8.47 -3.30 -4.90
CA SER A 82 -9.90 -3.05 -5.00
C SER A 82 -10.68 -4.32 -5.30
N LEU A 83 -11.83 -4.49 -4.64
CA LEU A 83 -12.77 -5.58 -4.83
C LEU A 83 -14.15 -4.99 -5.16
N THR A 84 -14.64 -5.23 -6.38
CA THR A 84 -15.95 -4.74 -6.84
C THR A 84 -16.88 -5.92 -7.12
N PHE A 85 -18.10 -5.85 -6.61
CA PHE A 85 -19.12 -6.89 -6.78
C PHE A 85 -20.53 -6.32 -6.54
N ASP A 86 -21.56 -7.02 -7.01
CA ASP A 86 -22.95 -6.74 -6.64
C ASP A 86 -23.31 -7.45 -5.34
N LEU A 87 -24.00 -6.75 -4.43
CA LEU A 87 -24.32 -7.29 -3.12
C LEU A 87 -25.34 -8.43 -3.23
N THR A 88 -24.92 -9.65 -2.91
CA THR A 88 -25.78 -10.84 -2.88
C THR A 88 -25.77 -11.47 -1.48
N THR A 89 -26.66 -12.44 -1.23
CA THR A 89 -26.70 -13.16 0.06
C THR A 89 -25.41 -13.93 0.36
N LEU A 90 -24.67 -14.36 -0.67
CA LEU A 90 -23.38 -15.03 -0.54
C LEU A 90 -22.23 -14.07 -0.21
N ALA A 91 -22.42 -12.77 -0.51
CA ALA A 91 -21.44 -11.72 -0.26
C ALA A 91 -21.64 -11.04 1.11
N LEU A 92 -22.57 -11.52 1.94
CA LEU A 92 -22.77 -10.99 3.29
C LEU A 92 -21.69 -11.54 4.23
N GLY A 93 -21.03 -10.65 4.96
CA GLY A 93 -20.03 -11.06 5.92
C GLY A 93 -19.01 -10.01 6.29
N THR A 94 -17.94 -10.48 6.92
CA THR A 94 -16.78 -9.68 7.27
C THR A 94 -15.70 -9.84 6.21
N TYR A 95 -15.21 -8.71 5.70
CA TYR A 95 -14.14 -8.63 4.71
C TYR A 95 -12.83 -8.23 5.39
N GLU A 96 -11.75 -8.91 5.01
CA GLU A 96 -10.37 -8.67 5.47
C GLU A 96 -9.39 -8.65 4.29
#